data_AF-A0A397DY58-F1
#
_entry.id   AF-A0A397DY58-F1
#
_cell.length_a   1.000
_cell.length_b   1.000
_cell.length_c   1.000
_cell.angle_alpha   90.00
_cell.angle_beta   90.00
_cell.angle_gamma   90.00
#
_symmetry.space_group_name_H-M   'P 1'
#
loop_
_entity.id
_entity.type
_entity.pdbx_description
1 polymer ?
#
loop_
_entity_poly.entity_id
_entity_poly.type
_entity_poly.pdbx_seq_one_letter_code
_entity_poly.pdbx_strand_id
1 'polypeptide(L)'
;MDEKSPMVYQPTMFVPPQPIPYPPNYTQYVTGPAQGAYGIPVVASTMWKSGMFECFQSTPNGSSLMALFCPCVAVAQIASRLGAFGGYCGVLAVLFVIYCTHHAFAGLTQNEVDNYEQDQGHWTPQNINRLITYATLSSLTALLPALFLAVLRTRVRRVHHIQGSECEDFLCSYFCNCCTIAQMATEVQAYTPGECSFGPRSTIPAYHVVYGNTLV
;
A
#
# COMPACT_ATOMS: atom_id res chain seq x y z
N MET A 1 -24.84 -38.62 -48.17
CA MET A 1 -24.88 -38.57 -46.69
C MET A 1 -23.45 -38.84 -46.25
N ASP A 2 -22.61 -37.87 -45.88
CA ASP A 2 -22.85 -36.47 -45.54
C ASP A 2 -21.62 -35.63 -45.92
N GLU A 3 -21.88 -34.49 -46.57
CA GLU A 3 -20.93 -33.48 -46.97
C GLU A 3 -20.62 -32.58 -45.77
N LYS A 4 -19.36 -32.54 -45.34
CA LYS A 4 -18.92 -31.80 -44.15
C LYS A 4 -18.80 -30.31 -44.49
N SER A 5 -19.85 -29.54 -44.18
CA SER A 5 -19.84 -28.08 -44.29
C SER A 5 -18.72 -27.44 -43.44
N PRO A 6 -18.01 -26.41 -43.96
CA PRO A 6 -17.04 -25.66 -43.18
C PRO A 6 -17.75 -24.76 -42.16
N MET A 7 -17.30 -24.81 -40.91
CA MET A 7 -17.76 -23.92 -39.83
C MET A 7 -17.33 -22.48 -40.15
N VAL A 8 -18.29 -21.65 -40.54
CA VAL A 8 -18.12 -20.21 -40.67
C VAL A 8 -18.02 -19.61 -39.27
N TYR A 9 -16.86 -19.05 -38.92
CA TYR A 9 -16.69 -18.28 -37.68
C TYR A 9 -17.39 -16.93 -37.83
N GLN A 10 -18.50 -16.74 -37.13
CA GLN A 10 -19.11 -15.42 -36.96
C GLN A 10 -18.38 -14.67 -35.84
N PRO A 11 -17.86 -13.45 -36.08
CA PRO A 11 -17.36 -12.61 -35.00
C PRO A 11 -18.55 -12.15 -34.15
N THR A 12 -18.59 -12.58 -32.89
CA THR A 12 -19.48 -12.01 -31.88
C THR A 12 -19.15 -10.52 -31.74
N MET A 13 -20.09 -9.65 -32.12
CA MET A 13 -19.97 -8.22 -31.87
C MET A 13 -19.79 -7.99 -30.37
N PHE A 14 -18.69 -7.35 -30.01
CA PHE A 14 -18.44 -6.89 -28.65
C PHE A 14 -19.52 -5.86 -28.29
N VAL A 15 -20.47 -6.25 -27.44
CA VAL A 15 -21.37 -5.30 -26.79
C VAL A 15 -20.57 -4.67 -25.65
N PRO A 16 -20.25 -3.36 -25.70
CA PRO A 16 -19.56 -2.73 -24.59
C PRO A 16 -20.42 -2.86 -23.33
N PRO A 17 -19.84 -3.26 -22.18
CA PRO A 17 -20.57 -3.28 -20.92
C PRO A 17 -21.15 -1.89 -20.66
N GLN A 18 -22.46 -1.84 -20.44
CA GLN A 18 -23.15 -0.61 -20.09
C GLN A 18 -22.50 -0.01 -18.82
N PRO A 19 -22.35 1.32 -18.73
CA PRO A 19 -21.80 1.96 -17.54
C PRO A 19 -22.64 1.56 -16.33
N ILE A 20 -22.02 0.87 -15.38
CA ILE A 20 -22.58 0.71 -14.04
C ILE A 20 -22.84 2.11 -13.45
N PRO A 21 -24.05 2.41 -12.96
CA PRO A 21 -24.31 3.66 -12.25
C PRO A 21 -23.36 3.74 -11.06
N TYR A 22 -22.47 4.72 -11.09
CA TYR A 22 -21.56 5.03 -10.01
C TYR A 22 -22.37 5.47 -8.78
N PRO A 23 -21.95 5.09 -7.56
CA PRO A 23 -22.52 5.67 -6.34
C PRO A 23 -22.30 7.19 -6.36
N PRO A 24 -23.24 8.00 -5.83
CA PRO A 24 -23.34 9.44 -6.10
C PRO A 24 -22.22 10.32 -5.52
N ASN A 25 -21.21 9.76 -4.86
CA ASN A 25 -20.19 10.53 -4.13
C ASN A 25 -18.74 10.34 -4.59
N TYR A 26 -18.49 9.76 -5.78
CA TYR A 26 -17.17 9.86 -6.38
C TYR A 26 -17.11 11.09 -7.29
N THR A 27 -16.81 12.25 -6.71
CA THR A 27 -16.38 13.41 -7.50
C THR A 27 -15.07 13.04 -8.21
N GLN A 28 -15.19 12.56 -9.45
CA GLN A 28 -14.13 12.78 -10.43
C GLN A 28 -13.97 14.30 -10.55
N TYR A 29 -12.96 14.86 -9.89
CA TYR A 29 -12.47 16.19 -10.27
C TYR A 29 -11.84 16.03 -11.65
N VAL A 30 -12.68 16.20 -12.66
CA VAL A 30 -12.30 16.51 -14.02
C VAL A 30 -11.47 17.78 -13.94
N THR A 31 -10.14 17.68 -13.95
CA THR A 31 -9.30 18.83 -14.27
C THR A 31 -9.36 19.01 -15.78
N GLY A 32 -10.48 19.58 -16.24
CA GLY A 32 -10.44 20.45 -17.41
C GLY A 32 -9.49 21.62 -17.13
N PRO A 33 -9.10 22.40 -18.15
CA PRO A 33 -8.16 23.50 -17.95
C PRO A 33 -8.81 24.55 -17.04
N ALA A 34 -8.51 24.50 -15.74
CA ALA A 34 -8.80 25.57 -14.81
C ALA A 34 -7.89 26.74 -15.19
N GLN A 35 -8.41 27.64 -16.02
CA GLN A 35 -7.76 28.91 -16.32
C GLN A 35 -7.76 29.73 -15.03
N GLY A 36 -6.61 29.81 -14.36
CA GLY A 36 -6.37 30.88 -13.40
C GLY A 36 -6.52 32.23 -14.09
N ALA A 37 -6.90 33.27 -13.35
CA ALA A 37 -7.16 34.63 -13.86
C ALA A 37 -5.98 35.29 -14.61
N TYR A 38 -4.84 34.60 -14.78
CA TYR A 38 -3.59 35.10 -15.33
C TYR A 38 -2.97 34.17 -16.40
N GLY A 39 -3.70 33.15 -16.90
CA GLY A 39 -3.19 32.28 -17.97
C GLY A 39 -1.98 31.40 -17.59
N ILE A 40 -1.64 31.32 -16.30
CA ILE A 40 -0.62 30.40 -15.80
C ILE A 40 -1.25 29.01 -15.75
N PRO A 41 -0.64 27.97 -16.35
CA PRO A 41 -1.13 26.61 -16.19
C PRO A 41 -0.99 26.25 -14.71
N VAL A 42 -2.13 26.17 -14.01
CA VAL A 42 -2.18 25.52 -12.70
C VAL A 42 -1.86 24.07 -12.98
N VAL A 43 -0.71 23.60 -12.49
CA VAL A 43 -0.40 22.17 -12.48
C VAL A 43 -1.56 21.51 -11.76
N ALA A 44 -2.40 20.78 -12.50
CA ALA A 44 -3.51 20.02 -11.97
C ALA A 44 -2.95 19.03 -10.95
N SER A 45 -3.01 19.39 -9.67
CA SER A 45 -2.55 18.54 -8.61
C SER A 45 -3.59 17.47 -8.34
N THR A 46 -3.18 16.21 -8.36
CA THR A 46 -4.05 15.10 -8.02
C THR A 46 -4.10 14.95 -6.50
N MET A 47 -5.29 14.77 -5.94
CA MET A 47 -5.47 14.38 -4.53
C MET A 47 -5.45 12.85 -4.40
N TRP A 48 -5.20 12.33 -3.20
CA TRP A 48 -5.31 10.91 -2.90
C TRP A 48 -6.72 10.38 -3.24
N LYS A 49 -6.81 9.20 -3.87
CA LYS A 49 -8.11 8.58 -4.21
C LYS A 49 -8.98 8.21 -3.00
N SER A 50 -8.38 8.08 -1.82
CA SER A 50 -9.07 7.82 -0.56
C SER A 50 -8.53 8.71 0.54
N GLY A 51 -9.38 9.09 1.49
CA GLY A 51 -8.99 9.84 2.69
C GLY A 51 -8.17 9.01 3.69
N MET A 52 -7.42 9.68 4.57
CA MET A 52 -6.60 9.05 5.61
C MET A 52 -7.43 8.21 6.60
N PHE A 53 -8.63 8.63 6.95
CA PHE A 53 -9.47 7.96 7.95
C PHE A 53 -10.60 7.12 7.36
N GLU A 54 -10.64 6.97 6.03
CA GLU A 54 -11.67 6.17 5.35
C GLU A 54 -11.52 4.67 5.60
N CYS A 55 -10.39 4.24 6.19
CA CYS A 55 -10.17 2.86 6.65
C CYS A 55 -11.21 2.38 7.67
N PHE A 56 -11.82 3.31 8.42
CA PHE A 56 -12.79 3.03 9.47
C PHE A 56 -14.26 3.16 9.02
N GLN A 57 -14.53 3.69 7.82
CA GLN A 57 -15.89 4.12 7.43
C GLN A 57 -16.61 3.23 6.41
N SER A 58 -15.91 2.37 5.67
CA SER A 58 -16.52 1.61 4.58
C SER A 58 -16.30 0.12 4.75
N THR A 59 -17.33 -0.63 5.21
CA THR A 59 -17.53 -2.09 5.11
C THR A 59 -16.29 -3.00 5.38
N PRO A 60 -16.41 -4.32 5.56
CA PRO A 60 -15.22 -5.18 5.58
C PRO A 60 -14.68 -5.32 4.15
N ASN A 61 -14.17 -4.23 3.57
CA ASN A 61 -13.38 -4.28 2.35
C ASN A 61 -12.05 -4.91 2.79
N GLY A 62 -11.65 -6.06 2.22
CA GLY A 62 -10.47 -6.82 2.66
C GLY A 62 -9.12 -6.06 2.70
N SER A 63 -9.05 -4.83 2.18
CA SER A 63 -7.89 -3.94 2.22
C SER A 63 -7.51 -3.47 3.63
N SER A 64 -8.48 -3.13 4.50
CA SER A 64 -8.18 -2.74 5.89
C SER A 64 -7.70 -3.94 6.72
N LEU A 65 -8.27 -5.13 6.49
CA LEU A 65 -7.88 -6.37 7.18
C LEU A 65 -6.46 -6.80 6.83
N MET A 66 -6.06 -6.77 5.56
CA MET A 66 -4.69 -7.12 5.17
C MET A 66 -3.65 -6.14 5.70
N ALA A 67 -3.96 -4.84 5.74
CA ALA A 67 -3.09 -3.83 6.35
C ALA A 67 -2.95 -4.01 7.88
N LEU A 68 -3.97 -4.55 8.54
CA LEU A 68 -3.97 -4.86 9.98
C LEU A 68 -3.23 -6.15 10.32
N PHE A 69 -3.51 -7.24 9.60
CA PHE A 69 -3.00 -8.57 9.93
C PHE A 69 -1.64 -8.88 9.29
N CYS A 70 -1.30 -8.26 8.17
CA CYS A 70 -0.06 -8.51 7.42
C CYS A 70 0.50 -7.22 6.78
N PRO A 71 0.93 -6.22 7.59
CA PRO A 71 1.45 -4.96 7.08
C PRO A 71 2.69 -5.16 6.18
N CYS A 72 3.53 -6.17 6.47
CA CYS A 72 4.69 -6.50 5.66
C CYS A 72 4.34 -6.96 4.24
N VAL A 73 3.30 -7.79 4.07
CA VAL A 73 2.83 -8.28 2.76
C VAL A 73 2.24 -7.12 1.97
N ALA A 74 1.37 -6.34 2.61
CA ALA A 74 0.76 -5.15 2.04
C ALA A 74 1.80 -4.17 1.48
N VAL A 75 2.84 -3.89 2.28
CA VAL A 75 3.92 -2.99 1.91
C VAL A 75 4.80 -3.56 0.80
N ALA A 76 5.10 -4.86 0.84
CA ALA A 76 5.84 -5.53 -0.23
C ALA A 76 5.08 -5.50 -1.57
N GLN A 77 3.75 -5.65 -1.55
CA GLN A 77 2.91 -5.53 -2.75
C GLN A 77 2.98 -4.11 -3.33
N ILE A 78 2.88 -3.07 -2.50
CA ILE A 78 3.02 -1.67 -2.94
C ILE A 78 4.42 -1.40 -3.50
N ALA A 79 5.48 -1.83 -2.80
CA ALA A 79 6.86 -1.64 -3.24
C ALA A 79 7.15 -2.32 -4.58
N SER A 80 6.60 -3.53 -4.78
CA SER A 80 6.74 -4.26 -6.05
C SER A 80 6.12 -3.52 -7.25
N ARG A 81 5.03 -2.78 -7.04
CA ARG A 81 4.35 -2.00 -8.08
C ARG A 81 5.13 -0.75 -8.51
N LEU A 82 5.92 -0.19 -7.60
CA LEU A 82 6.78 0.94 -7.87
C LEU A 82 8.11 0.53 -8.53
N GLY A 83 8.37 -0.77 -8.71
CA GLY A 83 9.61 -1.27 -9.30
C GLY A 83 10.87 -0.92 -8.50
N ALA A 84 10.71 -0.57 -7.22
CA ALA A 84 11.78 -0.07 -6.35
C ALA A 84 12.10 -1.07 -5.23
N PHE A 85 13.25 -0.90 -4.58
CA PHE A 85 13.65 -1.60 -3.35
C PHE A 85 13.97 -3.11 -3.46
N GLY A 86 14.46 -3.60 -4.61
CA GLY A 86 14.99 -4.97 -4.71
C GLY A 86 13.92 -6.08 -4.87
N GLY A 87 12.68 -5.70 -5.22
CA GLY A 87 11.60 -6.62 -5.54
C GLY A 87 10.79 -7.11 -4.33
N TYR A 88 9.70 -7.82 -4.61
CA TYR A 88 8.72 -8.25 -3.60
C TYR A 88 9.35 -9.08 -2.46
N CYS A 89 10.11 -10.13 -2.80
CA CYS A 89 10.68 -11.04 -1.80
C CYS A 89 11.75 -10.36 -0.92
N GLY A 90 12.56 -9.47 -1.50
CA GLY A 90 13.60 -8.74 -0.76
C GLY A 90 13.02 -7.80 0.29
N VAL A 91 12.04 -6.98 -0.12
CA VAL A 91 11.34 -6.07 0.80
C VAL A 91 10.60 -6.85 1.88
N LEU A 92 9.91 -7.95 1.52
CA LEU A 92 9.21 -8.80 2.48
C LEU A 92 10.16 -9.36 3.54
N ALA A 93 11.29 -9.93 3.11
CA ALA A 93 12.27 -10.53 4.02
C ALA A 93 12.87 -9.50 4.98
N VAL A 94 13.25 -8.32 4.47
CA VAL A 94 13.82 -7.24 5.29
C VAL A 94 12.80 -6.74 6.31
N LEU A 95 11.56 -6.45 5.88
CA LEU A 95 10.51 -6.00 6.79
C LEU A 95 10.17 -7.07 7.84
N PHE A 96 10.12 -8.35 7.44
CA PHE A 96 9.88 -9.45 8.37
C PHE A 96 10.95 -9.52 9.46
N VAL A 97 12.24 -9.44 9.08
CA VAL A 97 13.35 -9.42 10.06
C VAL A 97 13.24 -8.24 11.01
N ILE A 98 12.92 -7.04 10.50
CA ILE A 98 12.75 -5.83 11.32
C ILE A 98 11.59 -6.00 12.31
N TYR A 99 10.43 -6.47 11.84
CA TYR A 99 9.26 -6.71 12.71
C TYR A 99 9.53 -7.79 13.75
N CYS A 100 10.15 -8.91 13.38
CA CYS A 100 10.54 -9.96 14.33
C CYS A 100 11.50 -9.42 15.39
N THR A 101 12.47 -8.59 14.99
CA THR A 101 13.43 -7.96 15.90
C THR A 101 12.73 -7.02 16.88
N HIS A 102 11.80 -6.18 16.39
CA HIS A 102 10.99 -5.31 17.24
C HIS A 102 10.16 -6.10 18.26
N HIS A 103 9.43 -7.13 17.80
CA HIS A 103 8.62 -7.97 18.69
C HIS A 103 9.46 -8.74 19.70
N ALA A 104 10.67 -9.19 19.33
CA ALA A 104 11.61 -9.81 20.28
C ALA A 104 12.03 -8.83 21.38
N PHE A 105 12.44 -7.60 21.03
CA PHE A 105 12.82 -6.58 22.03
C PHE A 105 11.63 -6.13 22.89
N ALA A 106 10.44 -6.00 22.30
CA ALA A 106 9.22 -5.71 23.06
C ALA A 106 8.89 -6.85 24.03
N GLY A 107 9.00 -8.10 23.60
CA GLY A 107 8.84 -9.28 24.46
C GLY A 107 9.85 -9.33 25.59
N LEU A 108 11.12 -9.04 25.32
CA LEU A 108 12.14 -8.90 26.38
C LEU A 108 11.79 -7.79 27.37
N THR A 109 11.27 -6.66 26.89
CA THR A 109 10.82 -5.56 27.76
C THR A 109 9.68 -6.01 28.66
N GLN A 110 8.68 -6.73 28.12
CA GLN A 110 7.58 -7.28 28.92
C GLN A 110 8.07 -8.32 29.94
N ASN A 111 8.97 -9.22 29.53
CA ASN A 111 9.56 -10.19 30.45
C ASN A 111 10.24 -9.51 31.64
N GLU A 112 10.96 -8.39 31.45
CA GLU A 112 11.56 -7.66 32.58
C GLU A 112 10.51 -7.02 33.50
N VAL A 113 9.38 -6.54 32.96
CA VAL A 113 8.25 -6.03 33.76
C VAL A 113 7.58 -7.17 34.55
N ASP A 114 7.38 -8.33 33.92
CA ASP A 114 6.78 -9.50 34.58
C ASP A 114 7.68 -10.03 35.70
N ASN A 115 9.00 -10.09 35.45
CA ASN A 115 9.97 -10.46 36.48
C ASN A 115 9.97 -9.47 37.66
N TYR A 116 9.78 -8.17 37.39
CA TYR A 116 9.65 -7.16 38.43
C TYR A 116 8.40 -7.38 39.31
N GLU A 117 7.27 -7.74 38.70
CA GLU A 117 6.05 -8.06 39.43
C GLU A 117 6.23 -9.32 40.30
N GLN A 118 6.95 -10.32 39.78
CA GLN A 118 7.28 -11.54 40.51
C GLN A 118 8.22 -11.30 41.70
N ASP A 119 9.18 -10.38 41.59
CA ASP A 119 10.17 -10.07 42.64
C ASP A 119 9.68 -9.05 43.70
N GLN A 120 8.35 -8.99 43.90
CA GLN A 120 7.68 -8.09 44.86
C GLN A 120 8.04 -6.61 44.73
N GLY A 121 8.39 -6.18 43.52
CA GLY A 121 8.63 -4.77 43.24
C GLY A 121 10.03 -4.27 43.60
N HIS A 122 11.03 -5.14 43.71
CA HIS A 122 12.42 -4.72 43.94
C HIS A 122 13.12 -4.29 42.63
N TRP A 123 13.20 -2.99 42.38
CA TRP A 123 14.02 -2.47 41.29
C TRP A 123 15.50 -2.41 41.67
N THR A 124 16.34 -3.20 41.00
CA THR A 124 17.79 -3.00 41.00
C THR A 124 18.21 -2.06 39.87
N PRO A 125 19.30 -1.28 40.02
CA PRO A 125 19.83 -0.44 38.93
C PRO A 125 20.12 -1.23 37.65
N GLN A 126 20.53 -2.50 37.79
CA GLN A 126 20.79 -3.39 36.67
C GLN A 126 19.50 -3.68 35.88
N ASN A 127 18.40 -4.01 36.56
CA ASN A 127 17.12 -4.32 35.92
C ASN A 127 16.51 -3.08 35.25
N ILE A 128 16.59 -1.90 35.90
CA ILE A 128 16.15 -0.62 35.31
C ILE A 128 16.92 -0.34 34.01
N ASN A 129 18.25 -0.46 34.03
CA ASN A 129 19.07 -0.22 32.84
C ASN A 129 18.73 -1.20 31.71
N ARG A 130 18.46 -2.47 32.02
CA ARG A 130 18.03 -3.48 31.04
C ARG A 130 16.66 -3.14 30.44
N LEU A 131 15.68 -2.79 31.27
CA LEU A 131 14.34 -2.37 30.81
C LEU A 131 14.42 -1.16 29.87
N ILE A 132 15.15 -0.11 30.27
CA ILE A 132 15.34 1.10 29.44
C ILE A 132 16.06 0.74 28.14
N THR A 133 17.09 -0.11 28.20
CA THR A 133 17.84 -0.54 27.00
C THR A 133 16.94 -1.30 26.02
N TYR A 134 16.15 -2.28 26.49
CA TYR A 134 15.24 -3.02 25.60
C TYR A 134 14.11 -2.15 25.05
N ALA A 135 13.54 -1.26 25.88
CA ALA A 135 12.51 -0.32 25.45
C ALA A 135 13.04 0.64 24.37
N THR A 136 14.23 1.23 24.59
CA THR A 136 14.86 2.13 23.62
C THR A 136 15.21 1.42 22.32
N LEU A 137 15.77 0.21 22.36
CA LEU A 137 16.04 -0.61 21.18
C LEU A 137 14.75 -0.95 20.41
N SER A 138 13.67 -1.28 21.12
CA SER A 138 12.36 -1.54 20.53
C SER A 138 11.82 -0.31 19.81
N SER A 139 11.85 0.87 20.43
CA SER A 139 11.42 2.13 19.82
C SER A 139 12.26 2.51 18.60
N LEU A 140 13.60 2.38 18.68
CA LEU A 140 14.49 2.66 17.55
C LEU A 140 14.19 1.73 16.37
N THR A 141 13.95 0.45 16.63
CA THR A 141 13.62 -0.52 15.58
C THR A 141 12.25 -0.24 14.96
N ALA A 142 11.29 0.29 15.72
CA ALA A 142 9.97 0.69 15.21
C ALA A 142 10.00 1.94 14.31
N LEU A 143 11.02 2.80 14.43
CA LEU A 143 11.19 3.96 13.54
C LEU A 143 11.57 3.56 12.11
N LEU A 144 12.31 2.46 11.94
CA LEU A 144 12.75 1.97 10.63
C LEU A 144 11.58 1.68 9.66
N PRO A 145 10.56 0.88 10.01
CA PRO A 145 9.42 0.64 9.13
C PRO A 145 8.59 1.91 8.89
N ALA A 146 8.47 2.80 9.88
CA ALA A 146 7.77 4.08 9.72
C ALA A 146 8.48 5.00 8.70
N LEU A 147 9.82 5.08 8.76
CA LEU A 147 10.63 5.80 7.77
C LEU A 147 10.52 5.17 6.38
N PHE A 148 10.56 3.84 6.30
CA PHE A 148 10.39 3.14 5.03
C PHE A 148 9.02 3.43 4.40
N LEU A 149 7.95 3.40 5.21
CA LEU A 149 6.60 3.76 4.77
C LEU A 149 6.49 5.22 4.34
N ALA A 150 7.13 6.14 5.04
CA ALA A 150 7.17 7.54 4.65
C ALA A 150 7.87 7.72 3.30
N VAL A 151 9.02 7.07 3.09
CA VAL A 151 9.72 7.08 1.79
C VAL A 151 8.87 6.46 0.70
N LEU A 152 8.20 5.34 0.99
CA LEU A 152 7.32 4.67 0.03
C LEU A 152 6.14 5.58 -0.35
N ARG A 153 5.54 6.26 0.62
CA ARG A 153 4.48 7.23 0.43
C ARG A 153 4.95 8.42 -0.41
N THR A 154 6.12 8.98 -0.13
CA THR A 154 6.74 10.01 -0.95
C THR A 154 6.92 9.53 -2.38
N ARG A 155 7.39 8.30 -2.58
CA ARG A 155 7.58 7.73 -3.92
C ARG A 155 6.24 7.60 -4.65
N VAL A 156 5.19 7.08 -3.99
CA VAL A 156 3.84 7.03 -4.55
C VAL A 156 3.38 8.44 -4.95
N ARG A 157 3.53 9.44 -4.07
CA ARG A 157 3.15 10.83 -4.39
C ARG A 157 3.92 11.39 -5.58
N ARG A 158 5.22 11.14 -5.68
CA ARG A 158 6.04 11.61 -6.80
C ARG A 158 5.66 10.95 -8.12
N VAL A 159 5.35 9.65 -8.11
CA VAL A 159 4.90 8.93 -9.32
C VAL A 159 3.50 9.36 -9.75
N HIS A 160 2.60 9.58 -8.79
CA HIS A 160 1.22 9.97 -9.07
C HIS A 160 1.00 11.49 -9.10
N HIS A 161 2.05 12.31 -8.98
CA HIS A 161 1.97 13.78 -8.91
C HIS A 161 1.01 14.34 -7.85
N ILE A 162 0.95 13.70 -6.67
CA ILE A 162 0.10 14.09 -5.54
C ILE A 162 0.79 15.16 -4.68
N GLN A 163 0.08 16.23 -4.30
CA GLN A 163 0.63 17.26 -3.41
C GLN A 163 0.83 16.74 -1.97
N GLY A 164 1.85 17.23 -1.29
CA GLY A 164 2.08 16.98 0.13
C GLY A 164 3.52 17.30 0.55
N SER A 165 3.79 17.23 1.85
CA SER A 165 5.14 17.38 2.40
C SER A 165 5.75 16.04 2.80
N GLU A 166 7.07 15.93 2.74
CA GLU A 166 7.82 14.78 3.29
C GLU A 166 7.57 14.63 4.81
N CYS A 167 7.38 15.76 5.51
CA CYS A 167 7.09 15.76 6.95
C CYS A 167 5.68 15.23 7.24
N GLU A 168 4.70 15.62 6.42
CA GLU A 168 3.33 15.11 6.51
C GLU A 168 3.33 13.59 6.32
N ASP A 169 4.08 13.08 5.33
CA ASP A 169 4.20 11.65 5.09
C ASP A 169 4.81 10.88 6.26
N PHE A 170 5.81 11.45 6.92
CA PHE A 170 6.40 10.85 8.12
C PHE A 170 5.41 10.80 9.27
N LEU A 171 4.74 11.92 9.58
CA LEU A 171 3.77 11.98 10.67
C LEU A 171 2.60 11.03 10.44
N CYS A 172 2.07 10.98 9.21
CA CYS A 172 0.99 10.06 8.87
C CYS A 172 1.43 8.59 8.95
N SER A 173 2.63 8.26 8.49
CA SER A 173 3.17 6.90 8.59
C SER A 173 3.43 6.50 10.05
N TYR A 174 3.91 7.43 10.89
CA TYR A 174 4.19 7.17 12.30
C TYR A 174 2.91 7.02 13.14
N PHE A 175 1.94 7.93 12.98
CA PHE A 175 0.72 7.95 13.80
C PHE A 175 -0.38 7.00 13.33
N CYS A 176 -0.51 6.74 12.01
CA CYS A 176 -1.41 5.71 11.49
C CYS A 176 -0.78 4.91 10.35
N ASN A 177 0.04 3.92 10.74
CA ASN A 177 0.68 2.98 9.82
C ASN A 177 -0.36 2.26 8.92
N CYS A 178 -1.40 1.67 9.52
CA CYS A 178 -2.40 0.90 8.76
C CYS A 178 -3.20 1.77 7.78
N CYS A 179 -3.58 2.99 8.20
CA CYS A 179 -4.28 3.94 7.33
C CYS A 179 -3.44 4.31 6.11
N THR A 180 -2.16 4.63 6.37
CA THR A 180 -1.22 5.06 5.34
C THR A 180 -0.98 3.94 4.32
N ILE A 181 -0.83 2.69 4.79
CA ILE A 181 -0.71 1.52 3.92
C ILE A 181 -1.96 1.32 3.06
N ALA A 182 -3.16 1.40 3.65
CA ALA A 182 -4.41 1.23 2.93
C ALA A 182 -4.63 2.33 1.88
N GLN A 183 -4.35 3.59 2.22
CA GLN A 183 -4.43 4.71 1.27
C GLN A 183 -3.47 4.53 0.10
N MET A 184 -2.21 4.16 0.38
CA MET A 184 -1.22 3.90 -0.67
C MET A 184 -1.63 2.72 -1.55
N ALA A 185 -2.14 1.64 -0.96
CA ALA A 185 -2.55 0.46 -1.70
C ALA A 185 -3.75 0.71 -2.62
N THR A 186 -4.70 1.54 -2.20
CA THR A 186 -5.81 1.99 -3.05
C THR A 186 -5.29 2.82 -4.21
N GLU A 187 -4.32 3.71 -3.96
CA GLU A 187 -3.74 4.57 -5.00
C GLU A 187 -3.06 3.76 -6.10
N VAL A 188 -2.23 2.78 -5.71
CA VAL A 188 -1.52 1.89 -6.65
C VAL A 188 -2.34 0.68 -7.10
N GLN A 189 -3.61 0.58 -6.68
CA GLN A 189 -4.50 -0.55 -6.95
C GLN A 189 -3.89 -1.93 -6.62
N ALA A 190 -3.16 -2.01 -5.49
CA ALA A 190 -2.47 -3.24 -5.08
C ALA A 190 -3.44 -4.40 -4.79
N TYR A 191 -4.69 -4.10 -4.41
CA TYR A 191 -5.70 -5.10 -4.02
C TYR A 191 -6.85 -5.27 -5.01
N THR A 192 -7.44 -6.47 -5.02
CA THR A 192 -8.71 -6.77 -5.68
C THR A 192 -9.80 -6.88 -4.61
N PRO A 193 -10.89 -6.12 -4.67
CA PRO A 193 -11.97 -6.25 -3.71
C PRO A 193 -12.53 -7.68 -3.70
N GLY A 194 -12.56 -8.34 -2.53
CA GLY A 194 -13.15 -9.68 -2.36
C GLY A 194 -12.18 -10.86 -2.51
N GLU A 195 -10.90 -10.64 -2.83
CA GLU A 195 -9.91 -11.72 -2.89
C GLU A 195 -8.70 -11.46 -1.95
N CYS A 196 -8.38 -12.45 -1.12
CA CYS A 196 -7.19 -12.45 -0.28
C CYS A 196 -6.01 -13.06 -1.05
N SER A 197 -5.27 -12.23 -1.80
CA SER A 197 -4.04 -12.67 -2.47
C SER A 197 -2.80 -12.20 -1.70
N PHE A 198 -1.97 -13.16 -1.31
CA PHE A 198 -0.68 -12.91 -0.66
C PHE A 198 0.45 -12.66 -1.65
N GLY A 199 0.23 -12.93 -2.95
CA GLY A 199 1.25 -12.76 -3.99
C GLY A 199 1.28 -11.36 -4.59
N PRO A 200 2.34 -11.01 -5.34
CA PRO A 200 2.33 -9.83 -6.19
C PRO A 200 1.26 -10.00 -7.28
N ARG A 201 0.38 -9.00 -7.43
CA ARG A 201 -0.69 -9.03 -8.44
C ARG A 201 -0.07 -9.03 -9.84
N SER A 202 -0.59 -9.86 -10.74
CA SER A 202 -0.17 -9.91 -12.14
C SER A 202 -0.28 -8.52 -12.78
N THR A 203 0.82 -8.01 -13.35
CA THR A 203 0.78 -6.89 -14.29
C THR A 203 0.40 -7.46 -15.65
N ILE A 204 -0.65 -6.94 -16.27
CA ILE A 204 -0.99 -7.29 -17.65
C ILE A 204 0.22 -6.90 -18.52
N PRO A 205 0.73 -7.77 -19.40
CA PRO A 205 1.82 -7.43 -20.29
C PRO A 205 1.43 -6.24 -21.18
N ALA A 206 2.41 -5.38 -21.51
CA ALA A 206 2.18 -4.25 -22.39
C ALA A 206 1.59 -4.72 -23.73
N TYR A 207 0.55 -4.04 -24.21
CA TYR A 207 -0.04 -4.35 -25.52
C TYR A 207 1.00 -4.07 -26.61
N HIS A 208 1.49 -5.11 -27.26
CA HIS A 208 2.33 -4.96 -28.45
C HIS A 208 1.42 -4.68 -29.65
N VAL A 209 1.55 -3.49 -30.24
CA VAL A 209 0.89 -3.18 -31.50
C VAL A 209 1.54 -4.02 -32.60
N VAL A 210 0.84 -5.04 -33.08
CA VAL A 210 1.25 -5.80 -34.27
C VAL A 210 0.94 -4.93 -35.49
N TYR A 211 1.96 -4.31 -36.08
CA TYR A 211 1.81 -3.69 -37.40
C TYR A 211 1.67 -4.81 -38.43
N GLY A 212 0.43 -5.09 -38.82
CA GLY A 212 0.16 -5.94 -39.97
C GLY A 212 0.65 -5.24 -41.23
N ASN A 213 1.74 -5.74 -41.83
CA ASN A 213 2.15 -5.32 -43.16
C ASN A 213 1.09 -5.79 -44.15
N THR A 214 0.20 -4.89 -44.54
CA THR A 214 -0.63 -5.04 -45.73
C THR A 214 0.30 -4.89 -46.94
N LEU A 215 0.88 -6.01 -47.39
CA LEU A 215 1.52 -6.07 -48.70
C LEU A 215 0.45 -6.34 -49.75
N VAL A 216 0.44 -5.42 -50.70
CA VAL A 216 -0.35 -5.27 -51.94
C VAL A 216 -0.54 -6.57 -52.70
#